data_AF-A0A6J4T5K9-F1
#
_entry.id   AF-A0A6J4T5K9-F1
#
_cell.length_a   1.000
_cell.length_b   1.000
_cell.length_c   1.000
_cell.angle_alpha   90.00
_cell.angle_beta   90.00
_cell.angle_gamma   90.00
#
_symmetry.space_group_name_H-M   'P 1'
#
loop_
_entity.id
_entity.type
_entity.pdbx_description
1 polymer ?
#
loop_
_entity_poly.entity_id
_entity_poly.type
_entity_poly.pdbx_seq_one_letter_code
_entity_poly.pdbx_strand_id
1 'polypeptide(L)' 'RAAGNALGSNPLPIVVPCHRVLRSGGKLGGYTGGLDKKEHLLRLEGVLI' A
#
# COMPACT_ATOMS: atom_id res chain seq x y z
N ARG A 1 2.49 9.51 -9.42
CA ARG A 1 3.47 8.63 -10.11
C ARG A 1 4.78 8.55 -9.32
N ALA A 2 5.45 9.66 -9.01
CA ALA A 2 6.69 9.68 -8.21
C ALA A 2 6.58 8.97 -6.84
N ALA A 3 5.56 9.30 -6.04
CA ALA A 3 5.35 8.67 -4.74
C ALA A 3 5.20 7.14 -4.82
N GLY A 4 4.47 6.63 -5.82
CA GLY A 4 4.31 5.18 -6.01
C GLY A 4 5.64 4.47 -6.31
N ASN A 5 6.51 5.09 -7.12
CA ASN A 5 7.84 4.53 -7.41
C ASN A 5 8.75 4.53 -6.17
N ALA A 6 8.74 5.62 -5.40
CA ALA A 6 9.50 5.72 -4.16
C ALA A 6 9.07 4.65 -3.14
N LEU A 7 7.76 4.47 -2.97
CA LEU A 7 7.18 3.48 -2.06
C LEU A 7 7.38 2.04 -2.53
N GLY A 8 7.45 1.79 -3.85
CA GLY A 8 7.81 0.48 -4.39
C GLY A 8 9.23 0.05 -4.05
N SER A 9 10.12 1.02 -3.79
CA SER A 9 11.52 0.79 -3.40
C SER A 9 11.74 0.86 -1.88
N ASN A 10 10.66 0.89 -1.08
CA ASN A 10 10.75 0.98 0.37
C ASN A 10 11.41 -0.29 0.97
N PRO A 11 12.58 -0.18 1.63
CA PRO A 11 13.26 -1.33 2.22
C PRO A 11 12.61 -1.82 3.52
N LEU A 12 11.73 -1.02 4.13
CA LEU A 12 11.06 -1.34 5.40
C LEU A 12 9.53 -1.21 5.25
N PRO A 13 8.86 -2.17 4.57
CA PRO A 13 7.40 -2.22 4.51
C PRO A 13 6.79 -2.29 5.92
N ILE A 14 5.54 -1.85 6.05
CA ILE A 14 4.76 -1.80 7.32
C ILE A 14 5.25 -0.69 8.26
N VAL A 15 6.55 -0.65 8.60
CA VAL A 15 7.14 0.42 9.43
C VAL A 15 7.00 1.77 8.73
N VAL A 16 7.45 1.84 7.47
CA VAL A 16 7.00 2.90 6.55
C VAL A 16 5.71 2.39 5.92
N PRO A 17 4.55 3.03 6.19
CA PRO A 17 3.23 2.47 5.87
C PRO A 17 2.87 2.64 4.38
N CYS A 18 3.70 2.09 3.49
CA CYS A 18 3.51 2.18 2.04
C CYS A 18 2.25 1.45 1.55
N HIS A 19 1.67 0.53 2.34
CA HIS A 19 0.38 -0.11 2.07
C HIS A 19 -0.80 0.87 2.20
N ARG A 20 -0.67 1.98 2.95
CA ARG A 20 -1.73 3.00 3.11
C ARG A 20 -1.90 3.93 1.90
N VAL A 21 -0.97 3.90 0.95
CA VAL A 21 -1.02 4.80 -0.22
C VAL A 21 -1.83 4.15 -1.34
N LEU A 22 -2.93 4.81 -1.72
CA LEU A 22 -3.85 4.36 -2.75
C LEU A 22 -3.68 5.15 -4.06
N ARG A 23 -4.24 4.63 -5.15
CA ARG A 23 -4.39 5.41 -6.39
C ARG A 23 -5.54 6.41 -6.22
N SER A 24 -5.57 7.42 -7.09
CA SER A 24 -6.71 8.33 -7.19
C SER A 24 -8.02 7.55 -7.35
N GLY A 25 -9.06 7.96 -6.62
CA GLY A 25 -10.35 7.25 -6.58
C GLY A 25 -10.38 6.02 -5.67
N GLY A 26 -9.44 5.89 -4.72
CA GLY A 26 -9.48 4.87 -3.67
C GLY A 26 -9.05 3.46 -4.11
N LYS A 27 -8.66 3.28 -5.38
CA LYS A 27 -8.25 1.97 -5.91
C LYS A 27 -6.91 1.53 -5.35
N LEU A 28 -6.76 0.23 -5.14
CA LEU A 28 -5.47 -0.36 -4.78
C LEU A 28 -4.43 -0.07 -5.87
N GLY A 29 -3.31 0.52 -5.45
CA GLY A 29 -2.07 0.60 -6.22
C GLY A 29 -1.12 -0.54 -5.85
N GLY A 30 -0.15 -0.80 -6.71
CA GLY A 30 0.87 -1.83 -6.49
C GLY A 30 1.54 -1.73 -5.11
N TYR A 31 2.00 -2.88 -4.63
CA TYR A 31 2.66 -3.05 -3.35
C TYR A 31 3.75 -4.10 -3.47
N THR A 32 4.94 -3.82 -2.94
CA THR A 32 6.11 -4.71 -3.04
C THR A 32 5.84 -6.10 -2.46
N GLY A 33 4.98 -6.19 -1.44
CA GLY A 33 4.58 -7.45 -0.82
C GLY A 33 3.44 -8.21 -1.53
N GLY A 34 2.82 -7.66 -2.57
CA GLY A 34 1.60 -8.20 -3.21
C GLY A 34 0.32 -7.47 -2.82
N LEU A 35 -0.68 -7.45 -3.71
CA LEU A 35 -1.95 -6.75 -3.45
C LEU A 35 -2.79 -7.42 -2.36
N ASP A 36 -2.69 -8.74 -2.25
CA ASP A 36 -3.29 -9.56 -1.19
C ASP A 36 -2.85 -9.08 0.20
N LYS A 37 -1.55 -8.87 0.40
CA LYS A 37 -1.01 -8.41 1.69
C LYS A 37 -1.41 -6.97 1.97
N LYS A 38 -1.41 -6.11 0.94
CA LYS A 38 -1.84 -4.71 1.10
C LYS A 38 -3.31 -4.63 1.52
N GLU A 39 -4.18 -5.39 0.86
CA GLU A 39 -5.59 -5.49 1.22
C GLU A 39 -5.76 -6.04 2.64
N HIS A 40 -5.05 -7.11 2.98
CA HIS A 40 -5.09 -7.68 4.33
C HIS A 40 -4.65 -6.66 5.41
N LEU A 41 -3.54 -5.96 5.21
CA LEU A 41 -3.06 -4.92 6.14
C LEU A 41 -4.07 -3.77 6.30
N LEU A 42 -4.66 -3.31 5.20
CA LEU A 42 -5.67 -2.26 5.23
C LEU A 42 -6.93 -2.73 5.98
N ARG A 43 -7.38 -3.98 5.79
CA ARG A 43 -8.49 -4.57 6.56
C ARG A 43 -8.17 -4.69 8.04
N LEU A 44 -6.94 -5.08 8.41
CA LEU A 44 -6.48 -5.10 9.81
C LEU A 44 -6.50 -3.70 10.44
N GLU A 45 -6.26 -2.66 9.65
CA GLU A 45 -6.35 -1.25 10.07
C GLU A 45 -7.80 -0.72 10.08
N GLY A 46 -8.80 -1.55 9.77
CA GLY A 46 -10.22 -1.18 9.77
C GLY A 46 -10.68 -0.44 8.51
N VAL A 47 -9.87 -0.42 7.45
CA VAL A 47 -10.25 0.18 6.17
C VAL A 47 -11.21 -0.76 5.44
N LEU A 48 -12.38 -0.22 5.06
CA LEU A 48 -13.32 -0.88 4.16
C LEU A 48 -12.85 -0.64 2.72
N ILE A 49 -12.56 -1.73 2.00
CA ILE A 49 -12.02 -1.73 0.64
C ILE A 49 -12.90 -2.59 -0.26
#